data_AF-A0A3E2CDB3-F1
#
_entry.id   AF-A0A3E2CDB3-F1
#
_cell.length_a   1.000
_cell.length_b   1.000
_cell.length_c   1.000
_cell.angle_alpha   90.00
_cell.angle_beta   90.00
_cell.angle_gamma   90.00
#
_symmetry.space_group_name_H-M   'P 1'
#
loop_
_entity.id
_entity.type
_entity.pdbx_description
1 polymer ?
#
loop_
_entity_poly.entity_id
_entity_poly.type
_entity_poly.pdbx_seq_one_letter_code
_entity_poly.pdbx_strand_id
1 'polypeptide(L)'
;NGRRRNKKHTFEDFVDVTRALQQAGYASANQTVANGGSAGGLLMGAVANMAPQCYAGIEADVPFVDALTSMLDDSLPLTVTEWDEWGDPLHNAQDYAYIKSYTPYENVPEHVEPGEFPKILITSSINDTRVLVTEPLKWLARLQAAGADAIARIETDGGHGGSSGRYKKWEEVCYENAWCLDAMGIS
;
A
#
# COMPACT_ATOMS: atom_id res chain seq x y z
N ASN A 1 4.52 -8.23 18.47
CA ASN A 1 5.39 -8.78 17.39
C ASN A 1 4.54 -9.01 16.14
N GLY A 2 4.60 -8.09 15.17
CA GLY A 2 3.84 -8.14 13.91
C GLY A 2 4.69 -8.63 12.73
N ARG A 3 5.15 -9.89 12.78
CA ARG A 3 6.02 -10.49 11.75
C ARG A 3 5.61 -11.94 11.45
N ARG A 4 5.95 -12.45 10.27
CA ARG A 4 5.59 -13.79 9.78
C ARG A 4 4.09 -14.07 10.01
N ARG A 5 3.75 -15.17 10.68
CA ARG A 5 2.37 -15.58 11.01
C ARG A 5 1.62 -14.67 11.99
N ASN A 6 2.27 -13.62 12.47
CA ASN A 6 1.65 -12.56 13.26
C ASN A 6 1.57 -11.25 12.48
N LYS A 7 1.84 -11.24 11.16
CA LYS A 7 1.94 -9.99 10.39
C LYS A 7 0.63 -9.21 10.38
N LYS A 8 -0.51 -9.90 10.42
CA LYS A 8 -1.83 -9.27 10.50
C LYS A 8 -2.01 -8.34 11.70
N HIS A 9 -1.32 -8.59 12.82
CA HIS A 9 -1.34 -7.68 13.97
C HIS A 9 -0.87 -6.26 13.59
N THR A 10 0.07 -6.12 12.65
CA THR A 10 0.49 -4.79 12.16
C THR A 10 -0.66 -4.01 11.51
N PHE A 11 -1.51 -4.70 10.76
CA PHE A 11 -2.62 -4.08 10.04
C PHE A 11 -3.80 -3.81 10.99
N GLU A 12 -4.08 -4.77 11.87
CA GLU A 12 -5.11 -4.68 12.91
C GLU A 12 -4.81 -3.53 13.88
N ASP A 13 -3.58 -3.43 14.39
CA ASP A 13 -3.15 -2.34 15.27
C ASP A 13 -3.33 -0.97 14.59
N PHE A 14 -3.00 -0.86 13.30
CA PHE A 14 -3.16 0.39 12.55
C PHE A 14 -4.63 0.78 12.41
N VAL A 15 -5.49 -0.17 12.01
CA VAL A 15 -6.94 0.04 11.89
C VAL A 15 -7.56 0.40 13.25
N ASP A 16 -7.14 -0.25 14.32
CA ASP A 16 -7.65 0.01 15.67
C ASP A 16 -7.28 1.42 16.15
N VAL A 17 -6.04 1.88 15.87
CA VAL A 17 -5.64 3.27 16.15
C VAL A 17 -6.47 4.26 15.34
N THR A 18 -6.68 4.01 14.04
CA THR A 18 -7.53 4.87 13.19
C THR A 18 -8.94 4.96 13.76
N ARG A 19 -9.56 3.83 14.11
CA ARG A 19 -10.90 3.77 14.69
C ARG A 19 -10.95 4.49 16.04
N ALA A 20 -9.95 4.32 16.89
CA ALA A 20 -9.89 4.99 18.18
C ALA A 20 -9.84 6.51 18.04
N LEU A 21 -9.03 7.04 17.11
CA LEU A 21 -8.97 8.47 16.82
C LEU A 21 -10.30 9.01 16.29
N GLN A 22 -10.97 8.26 15.41
CA GLN A 22 -12.28 8.62 14.87
C GLN A 22 -13.37 8.60 15.93
N GLN A 23 -13.40 7.58 16.79
CA GLN A 23 -14.35 7.48 17.91
C GLN A 23 -14.15 8.58 18.95
N ALA A 24 -12.91 9.01 19.17
CA ALA A 24 -12.59 10.14 20.05
C ALA A 24 -12.93 11.51 19.42
N GLY A 25 -13.37 11.53 18.16
CA GLY A 25 -13.76 12.77 17.46
C GLY A 25 -12.58 13.59 16.93
N TYR A 26 -11.36 13.03 16.89
CA TYR A 26 -10.20 13.71 16.31
C TYR A 26 -10.16 13.70 14.78
N ALA A 27 -10.86 12.74 14.16
CA ALA A 27 -10.97 12.60 12.72
C ALA A 27 -12.33 11.99 12.34
N SER A 28 -12.71 12.05 11.07
CA SER A 28 -13.84 11.30 10.51
C SER A 28 -13.35 10.39 9.39
N ALA A 29 -14.04 9.29 9.11
CA ALA A 29 -13.68 8.39 8.01
C ALA A 29 -13.56 9.13 6.67
N ASN A 30 -14.50 10.04 6.39
CA ASN A 30 -14.53 10.87 5.18
C ASN A 30 -13.41 11.92 5.10
N GLN A 31 -12.64 12.11 6.18
CA GLN A 31 -11.51 13.05 6.25
C GLN A 31 -10.26 12.38 6.83
N THR A 32 -10.11 11.07 6.64
CA THR A 32 -8.92 10.33 7.05
C THR A 32 -8.23 9.79 5.80
N VAL A 33 -6.99 10.20 5.57
CA VAL A 33 -6.08 9.58 4.59
C VAL A 33 -4.97 8.85 5.33
N ALA A 34 -4.69 7.61 4.96
CA ALA A 34 -3.53 6.87 5.47
C ALA A 34 -2.41 6.90 4.43
N ASN A 35 -1.19 7.15 4.90
CA ASN A 35 0.02 7.17 4.08
C ASN A 35 1.02 6.13 4.58
N GLY A 36 1.71 5.46 3.66
CA GLY A 36 2.84 4.59 4.00
C GLY A 36 3.63 4.14 2.78
N GLY A 37 4.96 4.07 2.93
CA GLY A 37 5.86 3.71 1.84
C GLY A 37 6.64 2.40 2.03
N SER A 38 7.08 1.76 0.95
CA SER A 38 7.86 0.51 0.98
C SER A 38 7.09 -0.63 1.67
N ALA A 39 7.63 -1.21 2.75
CA ALA A 39 6.91 -2.11 3.66
C ALA A 39 5.66 -1.46 4.31
N GLY A 40 5.63 -0.13 4.44
CA GLY A 40 4.45 0.63 4.82
C GLY A 40 3.39 0.68 3.70
N GLY A 41 3.79 0.56 2.43
CA GLY A 41 2.87 0.43 1.31
C GLY A 41 2.12 -0.92 1.31
N LEU A 42 2.76 -1.99 1.79
CA LEU A 42 2.07 -3.24 2.11
C LEU A 42 0.97 -3.01 3.16
N LEU A 43 1.30 -2.26 4.23
CA LEU A 43 0.33 -1.90 5.27
C LEU A 43 -0.84 -1.14 4.65
N MET A 44 -0.58 -0.12 3.83
CA MET A 44 -1.59 0.70 3.16
C MET A 44 -2.57 -0.13 2.33
N GLY A 45 -2.04 -0.99 1.45
CA GLY A 45 -2.90 -1.87 0.64
C GLY A 45 -3.68 -2.89 1.48
N ALA A 46 -3.08 -3.41 2.56
CA ALA A 46 -3.75 -4.36 3.43
C ALA A 46 -4.91 -3.71 4.21
N VAL A 47 -4.72 -2.50 4.75
CA VAL A 47 -5.77 -1.78 5.48
C VAL A 47 -6.88 -1.24 4.57
N ALA A 48 -6.54 -0.91 3.31
CA ALA A 48 -7.53 -0.55 2.29
C ALA A 48 -8.52 -1.71 2.05
N ASN A 49 -8.01 -2.94 1.96
CA ASN A 49 -8.85 -4.14 1.80
C ASN A 49 -9.57 -4.53 3.11
N MET A 50 -8.91 -4.40 4.26
CA MET A 50 -9.43 -4.86 5.56
C MET A 50 -10.50 -3.94 6.16
N ALA A 51 -10.35 -2.62 6.00
CA ALA A 51 -11.22 -1.63 6.59
C ALA A 51 -11.41 -0.41 5.67
N PRO A 52 -11.90 -0.61 4.42
CA PRO A 52 -12.06 0.48 3.45
C PRO A 52 -12.91 1.64 4.01
N GLN A 53 -13.93 1.31 4.82
CA GLN A 53 -14.82 2.27 5.46
C GLN A 53 -14.16 3.23 6.47
N CYS A 54 -12.90 3.00 6.85
CA CYS A 54 -12.17 3.85 7.78
C CYS A 54 -11.44 5.00 7.09
N TYR A 55 -11.34 5.00 5.76
CA TYR A 55 -10.46 5.92 5.03
C TYR A 55 -11.17 6.57 3.85
N ALA A 56 -10.95 7.86 3.64
CA ALA A 56 -11.34 8.59 2.44
C ALA A 56 -10.35 8.36 1.30
N GLY A 57 -9.06 8.19 1.66
CA GLY A 57 -8.00 7.90 0.72
C GLY A 57 -6.86 7.11 1.32
N ILE A 58 -6.08 6.47 0.46
CA ILE A 58 -4.84 5.77 0.78
C ILE A 58 -3.75 6.27 -0.17
N GLU A 59 -2.66 6.74 0.40
CA GLU A 59 -1.45 7.10 -0.32
C GLU A 59 -0.38 6.03 -0.08
N ALA A 60 0.08 5.40 -1.15
CA ALA A 60 0.98 4.25 -1.12
C ALA A 60 2.25 4.55 -1.91
N ASP A 61 3.35 4.79 -1.21
CA ASP A 61 4.62 5.22 -1.81
C ASP A 61 5.59 4.05 -2.03
N VAL A 62 6.11 3.89 -3.25
CA VAL A 62 6.94 2.75 -3.65
C VAL A 62 6.47 1.42 -3.04
N PRO A 63 5.18 1.05 -3.18
CA PRO A 63 4.52 0.20 -2.20
C PRO A 63 4.73 -1.29 -2.49
N PHE A 64 5.10 -2.06 -1.46
CA PHE A 64 5.31 -3.52 -1.53
C PHE A 64 3.97 -4.29 -1.55
N VAL A 65 3.25 -4.23 -2.66
CA VAL A 65 1.82 -4.64 -2.76
C VAL A 65 1.60 -6.02 -3.38
N ASP A 66 2.62 -6.60 -4.01
CA ASP A 66 2.59 -7.95 -4.60
C ASP A 66 3.59 -8.88 -3.88
N ALA A 67 3.65 -8.73 -2.56
CA ALA A 67 4.63 -9.39 -1.71
C ALA A 67 4.61 -10.92 -1.82
N LEU A 68 3.47 -11.54 -2.13
CA LEU A 68 3.40 -12.98 -2.35
C LEU A 68 4.25 -13.40 -3.55
N THR A 69 4.10 -12.70 -4.67
CA THR A 69 4.86 -12.95 -5.89
C THR A 69 6.36 -12.74 -5.63
N SER A 70 6.72 -11.64 -4.96
CA SER A 70 8.13 -11.33 -4.67
C SER A 70 8.76 -12.34 -3.72
N MET A 71 8.04 -12.79 -2.69
CA MET A 71 8.54 -13.81 -1.75
C MET A 71 8.64 -15.22 -2.33
N LEU A 72 8.04 -15.46 -3.50
CA LEU A 72 8.17 -16.70 -4.28
C LEU A 72 9.35 -16.68 -5.26
N ASP A 73 9.98 -15.53 -5.49
CA ASP A 73 11.11 -15.38 -6.40
C ASP A 73 12.41 -15.15 -5.62
N ASP A 74 13.19 -16.21 -5.45
CA ASP A 74 14.48 -16.20 -4.75
C ASP A 74 15.63 -15.59 -5.57
N SER A 75 15.38 -15.22 -6.83
CA SER A 75 16.35 -14.49 -7.66
C SER A 75 16.39 -12.99 -7.38
N LEU A 76 15.34 -12.45 -6.74
CA LEU A 76 15.29 -11.06 -6.31
C LEU A 76 16.27 -10.80 -5.14
N PRO A 77 16.94 -9.64 -5.12
CA PRO A 77 18.08 -9.39 -4.23
C PRO A 77 17.75 -9.39 -2.73
N LEU A 78 16.48 -9.15 -2.37
CA LEU A 78 16.04 -9.03 -0.97
C LEU A 78 15.26 -10.24 -0.48
N THR A 79 14.68 -11.07 -1.36
CA THR A 79 13.69 -12.10 -1.00
C THR A 79 14.18 -13.05 0.08
N VAL A 80 15.33 -13.69 -0.13
CA VAL A 80 15.87 -14.67 0.81
C VAL A 80 16.15 -14.04 2.18
N THR A 81 16.64 -12.79 2.20
CA THR A 81 16.90 -12.07 3.46
C THR A 81 15.63 -11.64 4.18
N GLU A 82 14.53 -11.48 3.45
CA GLU A 82 13.26 -10.98 3.97
C GLU A 82 12.28 -12.09 4.39
N TRP A 83 12.56 -13.37 4.07
CA TRP A 83 11.78 -14.50 4.60
C TRP A 83 11.71 -14.53 6.13
N ASP A 84 12.72 -13.99 6.81
CA ASP A 84 12.70 -13.87 8.26
C ASP A 84 11.63 -12.90 8.78
N GLU A 85 11.26 -11.90 7.97
CA GLU A 85 10.22 -10.92 8.28
C GLU A 85 8.83 -11.40 7.83
N TRP A 86 8.71 -11.93 6.61
CA TRP A 86 7.42 -12.23 5.97
C TRP A 86 6.99 -13.70 6.06
N GLY A 87 7.96 -14.63 6.07
CA GLY A 87 7.75 -16.07 5.89
C GLY A 87 8.33 -16.55 4.55
N ASP A 88 8.46 -17.87 4.40
CA ASP A 88 9.04 -18.52 3.21
C ASP A 88 7.94 -19.28 2.43
N PRO A 89 7.19 -18.60 1.54
CA PRO A 89 6.11 -19.22 0.79
C PRO A 89 6.62 -20.15 -0.32
N LEU A 90 7.89 -20.04 -0.71
CA LEU A 90 8.50 -20.89 -1.73
C LEU A 90 8.63 -22.33 -1.23
N HIS A 91 9.00 -22.50 0.05
CA HIS A 91 9.22 -23.82 0.65
C HIS A 91 8.12 -24.24 1.63
N ASN A 92 7.21 -23.35 2.03
CA ASN A 92 6.19 -23.63 3.04
C ASN A 92 4.78 -23.21 2.62
N ALA A 93 3.91 -24.20 2.38
CA ALA A 93 2.52 -23.98 1.98
C ALA A 93 1.66 -23.21 3.01
N GLN A 94 1.98 -23.31 4.31
CA GLN A 94 1.28 -22.53 5.34
C GLN A 94 1.68 -21.06 5.28
N ASP A 95 2.96 -20.76 5.01
CA ASP A 95 3.41 -19.39 4.85
C ASP A 95 2.87 -18.79 3.53
N TYR A 96 2.80 -19.57 2.45
CA TYR A 96 2.09 -19.21 1.23
C TYR A 96 0.64 -18.80 1.51
N ALA A 97 -0.13 -19.67 2.18
CA ALA A 97 -1.54 -19.41 2.47
C ALA A 97 -1.71 -18.19 3.39
N TYR A 98 -0.79 -18.01 4.36
CA TYR A 98 -0.83 -16.88 5.28
C TYR A 98 -0.52 -15.56 4.57
N ILE A 99 0.56 -15.49 3.78
CA ILE A 99 0.94 -14.29 3.01
C ILE A 99 -0.18 -13.93 2.03
N LYS A 100 -0.67 -14.90 1.24
CA LYS A 100 -1.80 -14.72 0.33
C LYS A 100 -3.04 -14.13 1.00
N SER A 101 -3.26 -14.41 2.27
CA SER A 101 -4.44 -13.95 3.00
C SER A 101 -4.41 -12.48 3.44
N TYR A 102 -3.32 -11.75 3.19
CA TYR A 102 -3.22 -10.33 3.53
C TYR A 102 -2.61 -9.47 2.42
N THR A 103 -1.93 -10.04 1.43
CA THR A 103 -1.21 -9.24 0.43
C THR A 103 -2.18 -8.42 -0.44
N PRO A 104 -1.89 -7.12 -0.67
CA PRO A 104 -2.82 -6.22 -1.33
C PRO A 104 -3.28 -6.69 -2.70
N TYR A 105 -2.34 -7.14 -3.55
CA TYR A 105 -2.63 -7.58 -4.90
C TYR A 105 -3.61 -8.77 -4.94
N GLU A 106 -3.40 -9.79 -4.12
CA GLU A 106 -4.26 -10.97 -4.06
C GLU A 106 -5.68 -10.67 -3.60
N ASN A 107 -5.84 -9.66 -2.73
CA ASN A 107 -7.07 -9.38 -1.99
C ASN A 107 -7.81 -8.12 -2.46
N VAL A 108 -7.47 -7.58 -3.65
CA VAL A 108 -8.31 -6.57 -4.31
C VAL A 108 -9.74 -7.13 -4.48
N PRO A 109 -10.79 -6.38 -4.09
CA PRO A 109 -12.18 -6.83 -4.27
C PRO A 109 -12.48 -7.19 -5.72
N GLU A 110 -13.38 -8.14 -5.95
CA GLU A 110 -13.79 -8.51 -7.32
C GLU A 110 -14.54 -7.37 -8.03
N HIS A 111 -15.31 -6.60 -7.26
CA HIS A 111 -16.01 -5.42 -7.70
C HIS A 111 -16.05 -4.38 -6.57
N VAL A 112 -15.98 -3.10 -6.95
CA VAL A 112 -16.07 -1.95 -6.07
C VAL A 112 -17.17 -1.03 -6.61
N GLU A 113 -18.20 -0.82 -5.80
CA GLU A 113 -19.21 0.19 -6.09
C GLU A 113 -18.66 1.60 -5.76
N PRO A 114 -19.15 2.66 -6.45
CA PRO A 114 -18.70 4.02 -6.20
C PRO A 114 -18.83 4.43 -4.73
N GLY A 115 -17.71 4.80 -4.10
CA GLY A 115 -17.65 5.26 -2.72
C GLY A 115 -17.55 4.17 -1.65
N GLU A 116 -17.50 2.88 -2.03
CA GLU A 116 -17.31 1.78 -1.06
C GLU A 116 -15.84 1.44 -0.78
N PHE A 117 -14.91 2.01 -1.55
CA PHE A 117 -13.47 1.83 -1.39
C PHE A 117 -12.77 3.20 -1.35
N PRO A 118 -11.70 3.37 -0.56
CA PRO A 118 -10.97 4.63 -0.53
C PRO A 118 -10.35 4.96 -1.89
N LYS A 119 -10.22 6.26 -2.19
CA LYS A 119 -9.38 6.71 -3.32
C LYS A 119 -7.94 6.25 -3.10
N ILE A 120 -7.24 5.82 -4.14
CA ILE A 120 -5.86 5.35 -4.03
C ILE A 120 -4.92 6.24 -4.85
N LEU A 121 -3.88 6.78 -4.21
CA LEU A 121 -2.71 7.34 -4.89
C LEU A 121 -1.54 6.40 -4.72
N ILE A 122 -0.94 5.99 -5.83
CA ILE A 122 0.30 5.24 -5.86
C ILE A 122 1.41 6.17 -6.35
N THR A 123 2.48 6.30 -5.59
CA THR A 123 3.72 6.90 -6.10
C THR A 123 4.76 5.80 -6.26
N SER A 124 5.55 5.83 -7.34
CA SER A 124 6.64 4.87 -7.54
C SER A 124 7.66 5.41 -8.53
N SER A 125 8.69 4.63 -8.83
CA SER A 125 9.70 4.99 -9.82
C SER A 125 10.09 3.81 -10.70
N ILE A 126 10.32 4.09 -11.99
CA ILE A 126 10.74 3.07 -12.96
C ILE A 126 12.10 2.45 -12.62
N ASN A 127 12.97 3.15 -11.89
CA ASN A 127 14.29 2.64 -11.49
C ASN A 127 14.33 2.17 -10.03
N ASP A 128 13.18 1.92 -9.40
CA ASP A 128 13.15 1.31 -8.08
C ASP A 128 13.64 -0.15 -8.15
N THR A 129 14.74 -0.42 -7.46
CA THR A 129 15.38 -1.74 -7.38
C THR A 129 15.06 -2.51 -6.10
N ARG A 130 14.33 -1.90 -5.15
CA ARG A 130 13.91 -2.53 -3.90
C ARG A 130 12.48 -3.03 -3.97
N VAL A 131 11.59 -2.25 -4.57
CA VAL A 131 10.22 -2.65 -4.92
C VAL A 131 10.05 -2.39 -6.40
N LEU A 132 10.00 -3.45 -7.21
CA LEU A 132 9.95 -3.29 -8.66
C LEU A 132 8.66 -2.58 -9.05
N VAL A 133 8.74 -1.58 -9.93
CA VAL A 133 7.59 -0.78 -10.41
C VAL A 133 6.45 -1.64 -10.97
N THR A 134 6.73 -2.88 -11.38
CA THR A 134 5.72 -3.85 -11.80
C THR A 134 4.73 -4.21 -10.70
N GLU A 135 5.13 -4.22 -9.43
CA GLU A 135 4.23 -4.49 -8.31
C GLU A 135 3.10 -3.43 -8.21
N PRO A 136 3.40 -2.12 -8.02
CA PRO A 136 2.37 -1.09 -7.97
C PRO A 136 1.55 -0.99 -9.25
N LEU A 137 2.13 -1.20 -10.44
CA LEU A 137 1.39 -1.13 -11.69
C LEU A 137 0.41 -2.29 -11.88
N LYS A 138 0.77 -3.51 -11.46
CA LYS A 138 -0.16 -4.66 -11.42
C LYS A 138 -1.31 -4.39 -10.46
N TRP A 139 -1.02 -3.82 -9.28
CA TRP A 139 -2.03 -3.47 -8.29
C TRP A 139 -2.98 -2.38 -8.79
N LEU A 140 -2.46 -1.30 -9.38
CA LEU A 140 -3.26 -0.26 -10.05
C LEU A 140 -4.23 -0.86 -11.06
N ALA A 141 -3.71 -1.68 -11.98
CA ALA A 141 -4.53 -2.28 -13.03
C ALA A 141 -5.66 -3.15 -12.46
N ARG A 142 -5.38 -3.91 -11.39
CA ARG A 142 -6.39 -4.76 -10.73
C ARG A 142 -7.43 -3.93 -9.97
N LEU A 143 -7.03 -2.87 -9.28
CA LEU A 143 -7.93 -1.93 -8.61
C LEU A 143 -8.89 -1.26 -9.60
N GLN A 144 -8.35 -0.72 -10.69
CA GLN A 144 -9.15 -0.07 -11.74
C GLN A 144 -10.11 -1.06 -12.41
N ALA A 145 -9.67 -2.30 -12.64
CA ALA A 145 -10.53 -3.35 -13.18
C ALA A 145 -11.69 -3.73 -12.23
N ALA A 146 -11.48 -3.63 -10.92
CA ALA A 146 -12.54 -3.84 -9.92
C ALA A 146 -13.51 -2.64 -9.84
N GLY A 147 -13.13 -1.46 -10.32
CA GLY A 147 -13.92 -0.23 -10.25
C GLY A 147 -13.46 0.78 -9.19
N ALA A 148 -12.33 0.53 -8.52
CA ALA A 148 -11.79 1.46 -7.54
C ALA A 148 -11.20 2.72 -8.20
N ASP A 149 -11.37 3.88 -7.55
CA ASP A 149 -10.73 5.14 -7.94
C ASP A 149 -9.25 5.12 -7.53
N ALA A 150 -8.38 4.73 -8.47
CA ALA A 150 -6.96 4.58 -8.24
C ALA A 150 -6.16 5.25 -9.36
N ILE A 151 -5.15 6.02 -8.97
CA ILE A 151 -4.20 6.66 -9.87
C ILE A 151 -2.76 6.34 -9.46
N ALA A 152 -1.83 6.42 -10.41
CA ALA A 152 -0.41 6.29 -10.13
C ALA A 152 0.38 7.44 -10.74
N ARG A 153 1.39 7.89 -9.98
CA ARG A 153 2.44 8.80 -10.42
C ARG A 153 3.77 8.04 -10.43
N ILE A 154 4.33 7.84 -11.62
CA ILE A 154 5.57 7.08 -11.80
C ILE A 154 6.69 8.03 -12.21
N GLU A 155 7.69 8.18 -11.35
CA GLU A 155 8.87 8.99 -11.60
C GLU A 155 9.89 8.25 -12.47
N THR A 156 10.43 8.92 -13.50
CA THR A 156 11.36 8.30 -14.46
C THR A 156 12.83 8.40 -14.05
N ASP A 157 13.18 9.35 -13.20
CA ASP A 157 14.58 9.66 -12.85
C ASP A 157 14.99 9.18 -11.46
N GLY A 158 14.01 8.94 -10.57
CA GLY A 158 14.25 8.54 -9.18
C GLY A 158 14.56 7.05 -9.00
N GLY A 159 14.70 6.62 -7.75
CA GLY A 159 14.71 5.22 -7.33
C GLY A 159 13.86 5.04 -6.07
N HIS A 160 14.11 4.03 -5.25
CA HIS A 160 13.31 3.75 -4.04
C HIS A 160 13.21 4.92 -3.04
N GLY A 161 14.21 5.80 -3.02
CA GLY A 161 14.24 6.98 -2.14
C GLY A 161 13.56 8.23 -2.72
N GLY A 162 12.90 8.12 -3.87
CA GLY A 162 12.36 9.25 -4.63
C GLY A 162 13.41 9.93 -5.51
N SER A 163 13.07 11.11 -6.03
CA SER A 163 13.94 11.86 -6.92
C SER A 163 15.11 12.54 -6.19
N SER A 164 16.29 12.60 -6.83
CA SER A 164 17.43 13.33 -6.30
C SER A 164 17.32 14.82 -6.65
N GLY A 165 16.70 15.63 -5.78
CA GLY A 165 16.65 17.08 -5.97
C GLY A 165 15.76 17.78 -4.95
N ARG A 166 16.27 18.85 -4.31
CA ARG A 166 15.54 19.57 -3.26
C ARG A 166 14.18 20.09 -3.74
N TYR A 167 14.14 20.70 -4.93
CA TYR A 167 12.90 21.27 -5.47
C TYR A 167 11.92 20.20 -5.95
N LYS A 168 12.40 19.14 -6.61
CA LYS A 168 11.55 18.00 -7.00
C LYS A 168 10.87 17.37 -5.78
N LYS A 169 11.59 17.23 -4.66
CA LYS A 169 11.00 16.72 -3.41
C LYS A 169 9.88 17.62 -2.87
N TRP A 170 9.98 18.95 -3.04
CA TRP A 170 8.89 19.84 -2.65
C TRP A 170 7.69 19.72 -3.60
N GLU A 171 7.93 19.55 -4.89
CA GLU A 171 6.87 19.32 -5.88
C GLU A 171 6.12 17.99 -5.65
N GLU A 172 6.84 16.93 -5.28
CA GLU A 172 6.27 15.64 -4.83
C GLU A 172 5.34 15.85 -3.64
N VAL A 173 5.87 16.42 -2.53
CA VAL A 173 5.08 16.67 -1.30
C VAL A 173 3.89 17.60 -1.55
N CYS A 174 4.02 18.61 -2.41
CA CYS A 174 2.90 19.49 -2.75
C CYS A 174 1.79 18.74 -3.48
N TYR A 175 2.15 17.85 -4.40
CA TYR A 175 1.18 17.04 -5.15
C TYR A 175 0.48 16.03 -4.23
N GLU A 176 1.25 15.30 -3.42
CA GLU A 176 0.77 14.32 -2.45
C GLU A 176 -0.22 14.95 -1.46
N ASN A 177 0.15 16.10 -0.87
CA ASN A 177 -0.74 16.83 0.03
C ASN A 177 -1.98 17.37 -0.68
N ALA A 178 -1.85 17.90 -1.90
CA ALA A 178 -3.00 18.37 -2.68
C ALA A 178 -3.97 17.22 -2.97
N TRP A 179 -3.45 16.05 -3.31
CA TRP A 179 -4.26 14.85 -3.51
C TRP A 179 -4.94 14.39 -2.21
N CYS A 180 -4.22 14.40 -1.07
CA CYS A 180 -4.81 14.07 0.22
C CYS A 180 -5.97 15.00 0.59
N LEU A 181 -5.80 16.31 0.37
CA LEU A 181 -6.85 17.31 0.61
C LEU A 181 -8.07 17.08 -0.31
N ASP A 182 -7.85 16.81 -1.60
CA ASP A 182 -8.92 16.45 -2.53
C ASP A 182 -9.65 15.16 -2.12
N ALA A 183 -8.91 14.14 -1.68
CA ALA A 183 -9.49 12.88 -1.21
C ALA A 183 -10.39 13.09 0.02
N MET A 184 -10.04 14.04 0.88
CA MET A 184 -10.86 14.44 2.04
C MET A 184 -12.00 15.41 1.69
N GLY A 185 -12.13 15.83 0.43
CA GLY A 185 -13.11 16.84 0.00
C GLY A 185 -12.84 18.25 0.55
N ILE A 186 -11.58 18.56 0.85
CA ILE A 186 -11.13 19.86 1.35
C ILE A 186 -10.49 20.61 0.18
N SER A 187 -11.30 21.36 -0.57
CA SER A 187 -10.89 22.18 -1.72
C SER A 187 -11.11 23.66 -1.49
#